data_AF-A0A1M4N091-F1
#
_entry.id   AF-A0A1M4N091-F1
#
_cell.length_a   1.000
_cell.length_b   1.000
_cell.length_c   1.000
_cell.angle_alpha   90.00
_cell.angle_beta   90.00
_cell.angle_gamma   90.00
#
_symmetry.space_group_name_H-M   'P 1'
#
loop_
_entity.id
_entity.type
_entity.pdbx_description
1 polymer ?
#
loop_
_entity_poly.entity_id
_entity_poly.type
_entity_poly.pdbx_seq_one_letter_code
_entity_poly.pdbx_strand_id
1 'polypeptide(L)'
;MTRSDWARAASLGMAAWMSFVVATALGVDHAFWAAMPVWVVAQPWRGVTMERALWRLVGTIVGGAAGLALLAVSPSPWVTGIGMSALVALGAALVHLWSGVRSYMPLMCAITVGVVVVPAMLDPSAEITLALDRLLCTLIGGLSIAVFVAPFTPHADKQSFRKAGADLAERFIGTARLLLDADASDAQLDAAVAETVGQGAALEARARLVAAGSRDGYRRMAALDAILAAGLGLLEAATAASEDPEQRELAIQALDTHADRPEPTSAQALFPAVVRLIEAQRALQIASEDLQSVAPSGRDFRKLVPPNNPALALRGALLAAAGGLVGSALFILTGSFIGELTAFSMVIFSLVLGSMPVPQNIAPKLVIGVFAGASAGVLYRLGVQPFVTDWVTLVLGLLPFVAVGAIARANPRTATYALDANMCFMLASQAGAAAAPLPVVLGSGAAMIGGTIAVVLCIMALPRPGRGLITKTEDRLIRDLNALSARREAVDPHRWSALWGRRILTLATALDTAGEGLPRQFFGLAGQGYQILGRHSKTG
;
A
#
# COMPACT_ATOMS: atom_id res chain seq x y z
N MET A 1 2.74 -20.42 19.09
CA MET A 1 3.17 -19.04 19.37
C MET A 1 4.53 -19.11 20.04
N THR A 2 5.46 -18.27 19.61
CA THR A 2 6.82 -18.14 20.17
C THR A 2 6.81 -17.20 21.38
N ARG A 3 7.92 -17.11 22.13
CA ARG A 3 8.06 -16.13 23.22
C ARG A 3 7.92 -14.68 22.73
N SER A 4 8.40 -14.38 21.51
CA SER A 4 8.27 -13.05 20.92
C SER A 4 6.84 -12.72 20.50
N ASP A 5 6.05 -13.72 20.08
CA ASP A 5 4.62 -13.52 19.79
C ASP A 5 3.84 -13.15 21.05
N TRP A 6 4.13 -13.78 22.19
CA TRP A 6 3.51 -13.45 23.48
C TRP A 6 3.90 -12.06 23.97
N ALA A 7 5.18 -11.68 23.86
CA ALA A 7 5.63 -10.34 24.21
C ALA A 7 4.92 -9.27 23.34
N ARG A 8 4.76 -9.54 22.04
CA ARG A 8 4.02 -8.67 21.13
C ARG A 8 2.53 -8.59 21.49
N ALA A 9 1.90 -9.71 21.85
CA ALA A 9 0.51 -9.73 22.30
C ALA A 9 0.32 -8.88 23.56
N ALA A 10 1.19 -9.04 24.57
CA ALA A 10 1.13 -8.28 25.81
C ALA A 10 1.33 -6.77 25.56
N SER A 11 2.36 -6.41 24.78
CA SER A 11 2.64 -5.01 24.39
C SER A 11 1.46 -4.37 23.64
N LEU A 12 0.89 -5.08 22.66
CA LEU A 12 -0.22 -4.59 21.85
C LEU A 12 -1.52 -4.48 22.66
N GLY A 13 -1.82 -5.48 23.49
CA GLY A 13 -2.99 -5.48 24.36
C GLY A 13 -2.92 -4.38 25.42
N MET A 14 -1.74 -4.19 26.04
CA MET A 14 -1.51 -3.10 26.98
C MET A 14 -1.69 -1.74 26.32
N ALA A 15 -1.13 -1.54 25.13
CA ALA A 15 -1.30 -0.28 24.39
C ALA A 15 -2.78 0.02 24.08
N ALA A 16 -3.53 -0.98 23.60
CA ALA A 16 -4.94 -0.83 23.27
C ALA A 16 -5.79 -0.57 24.51
N TRP A 17 -5.57 -1.33 25.59
CA TRP A 17 -6.29 -1.15 26.85
C TRP A 17 -5.97 0.21 27.47
N MET A 18 -4.70 0.58 27.60
CA MET A 18 -4.29 1.88 28.16
C MET A 18 -4.81 3.06 27.35
N SER A 19 -4.90 2.95 26.02
CA SER A 19 -5.51 4.00 25.21
C SER A 19 -6.99 4.23 25.55
N PHE A 20 -7.74 3.16 25.81
CA PHE A 20 -9.14 3.26 26.27
C PHE A 20 -9.24 3.80 27.69
N VAL A 21 -8.37 3.34 28.61
CA VAL A 21 -8.30 3.85 29.99
C VAL A 21 -8.07 5.36 30.01
N VAL A 22 -7.09 5.84 29.24
CA VAL A 22 -6.75 7.26 29.18
C VAL A 22 -7.89 8.06 28.54
N ALA A 23 -8.50 7.58 27.45
CA ALA A 23 -9.60 8.29 26.79
C ALA A 23 -10.84 8.41 27.69
N THR A 24 -11.22 7.33 28.38
CA THR A 24 -12.34 7.37 29.35
C THR A 24 -12.02 8.26 30.56
N ALA A 25 -10.79 8.23 31.06
CA ALA A 25 -10.37 9.10 32.18
C ALA A 25 -10.37 10.59 31.81
N LEU A 26 -10.13 10.93 30.54
CA LEU A 26 -10.22 12.30 30.02
C LEU A 26 -11.65 12.72 29.66
N GLY A 27 -12.65 11.85 29.84
CA GLY A 27 -14.06 12.15 29.54
C GLY A 27 -14.37 12.24 28.04
N VAL A 28 -13.64 11.51 27.19
CA VAL A 28 -13.94 11.42 25.75
C VAL A 28 -15.21 10.59 25.53
N ASP A 29 -16.23 11.13 24.87
CA ASP A 29 -17.53 10.46 24.72
C ASP A 29 -17.39 9.14 23.95
N HIS A 30 -16.62 9.15 22.85
CA HIS A 30 -16.37 7.96 22.01
C HIS A 30 -15.04 7.26 22.34
N ALA A 31 -14.71 7.10 23.62
CA ALA A 31 -13.42 6.55 24.08
C ALA A 31 -13.05 5.18 23.49
N PHE A 32 -14.04 4.35 23.09
CA PHE A 32 -13.80 3.06 22.42
C PHE A 32 -13.06 3.19 21.08
N TRP A 33 -13.03 4.38 20.46
CA TRP A 33 -12.21 4.65 19.28
C TRP A 33 -10.71 4.74 19.58
N ALA A 34 -10.29 5.03 20.82
CA ALA A 34 -8.89 5.25 21.17
C ALA A 34 -8.00 4.01 21.00
N ALA A 35 -8.58 2.83 21.15
CA ALA A 35 -7.89 1.55 20.90
C ALA A 35 -7.70 1.24 19.41
N MET A 36 -8.51 1.82 18.52
CA MET A 36 -8.47 1.49 17.09
C MET A 36 -7.14 1.81 16.40
N PRO A 37 -6.54 3.01 16.59
CA PRO A 37 -5.22 3.32 16.06
C PRO A 37 -4.16 2.27 16.41
N VAL A 38 -4.19 1.71 17.62
CA VAL A 38 -3.20 0.73 18.10
C VAL A 38 -3.15 -0.51 17.21
N TRP A 39 -4.31 -1.11 16.92
CA TRP A 39 -4.40 -2.33 16.13
C TRP A 39 -3.96 -2.16 14.67
N VAL A 40 -4.21 -0.98 14.11
CA VAL A 40 -3.94 -0.67 12.72
C VAL A 40 -2.51 -0.21 12.53
N VAL A 41 -2.04 0.73 13.36
CA VAL A 41 -0.75 1.41 13.20
C VAL A 41 0.42 0.56 13.68
N ALA A 42 0.21 -0.40 14.58
CA ALA A 42 1.23 -1.38 14.95
C ALA A 42 1.72 -2.15 13.71
N GLN A 43 2.97 -1.90 13.32
CA GLN A 43 3.64 -2.51 12.18
C GLN A 43 4.93 -3.23 12.62
N PRO A 44 5.48 -4.14 11.79
CA PRO A 44 6.67 -4.92 12.15
C PRO A 44 7.93 -4.09 12.43
N TRP A 45 8.02 -2.88 11.86
CA TRP A 45 9.18 -2.01 11.97
C TRP A 45 8.83 -0.68 12.61
N ARG A 46 9.67 -0.24 13.56
CA ARG A 46 9.45 0.97 14.36
C ARG A 46 9.26 2.23 13.50
N GLY A 47 10.08 2.40 12.45
CA GLY A 47 10.01 3.55 11.55
C GLY A 47 8.66 3.66 10.83
N VAL A 48 8.13 2.52 10.34
CA VAL A 48 6.79 2.47 9.71
C VAL A 48 5.71 2.79 10.72
N THR A 49 5.79 2.23 11.94
CA THR A 49 4.80 2.47 13.00
C THR A 49 4.71 3.95 13.36
N MET A 50 5.84 4.62 13.58
CA MET A 50 5.88 6.05 13.93
C MET A 50 5.42 6.94 12.77
N GLU A 51 5.88 6.67 11.55
CA GLU A 51 5.49 7.45 10.38
C GLU A 51 3.98 7.27 10.08
N ARG A 52 3.43 6.06 10.23
CA ARG A 52 1.98 5.83 10.13
C ARG A 52 1.19 6.52 11.22
N ALA A 53 1.69 6.56 12.46
CA ALA A 53 1.04 7.29 13.54
C ALA A 53 0.94 8.79 13.21
N LEU A 54 2.03 9.38 12.69
CA LEU A 54 2.07 10.77 12.25
C LEU A 54 1.07 11.05 11.12
N TRP A 55 1.11 10.26 10.04
CA TRP A 55 0.21 10.45 8.90
C TRP A 55 -1.25 10.19 9.26
N ARG A 56 -1.51 9.33 10.26
CA ARG A 56 -2.86 9.17 10.82
C ARG A 56 -3.35 10.45 11.48
N LEU A 57 -2.52 11.07 12.31
CA LEU A 57 -2.87 12.30 13.01
C LEU A 57 -3.15 13.42 12.01
N VAL A 58 -2.23 13.63 11.05
CA VAL A 58 -2.41 14.64 9.99
C VAL A 58 -3.66 14.37 9.15
N GLY A 59 -3.88 13.11 8.74
CA GLY A 59 -5.07 12.73 7.99
C GLY A 59 -6.37 12.94 8.79
N THR A 60 -6.36 12.71 10.10
CA THR A 60 -7.52 12.92 10.98
C THR A 60 -7.82 14.41 11.14
N ILE A 61 -6.81 15.26 11.29
CA ILE A 61 -6.99 16.72 11.35
C ILE A 61 -7.61 17.24 10.04
N VAL A 62 -7.03 16.87 8.90
CA VAL A 62 -7.53 17.32 7.58
C VAL A 62 -8.93 16.77 7.30
N GLY A 63 -9.19 15.50 7.64
CA GLY A 63 -10.49 14.87 7.43
C GLY A 63 -11.57 15.44 8.34
N GLY A 64 -11.26 15.71 9.61
CA GLY A 64 -12.18 16.36 10.55
C GLY A 64 -12.53 17.77 10.09
N ALA A 65 -11.53 18.56 9.68
CA ALA A 65 -11.76 19.90 9.13
C ALA A 65 -12.60 19.87 7.84
N ALA A 66 -12.33 18.93 6.93
CA ALA A 66 -13.11 18.77 5.69
C ALA A 66 -14.56 18.32 5.96
N GLY A 67 -14.77 17.44 6.94
CA GLY A 67 -16.09 17.00 7.38
C GLY A 67 -16.91 18.15 7.98
N LEU A 68 -16.32 18.92 8.90
CA LEU A 68 -16.95 20.11 9.48
C LEU A 68 -17.25 21.18 8.42
N ALA A 69 -16.31 21.44 7.51
CA ALA A 69 -16.53 22.39 6.42
C ALA A 69 -17.68 21.98 5.51
N LEU A 70 -17.82 20.68 5.21
CA LEU A 70 -18.95 20.16 4.45
C LEU A 70 -20.28 20.34 5.19
N LEU A 71 -20.33 20.01 6.48
CA LEU A 71 -21.53 20.14 7.30
C LEU A 71 -21.98 21.61 7.42
N ALA A 72 -21.04 22.53 7.58
CA ALA A 72 -21.32 23.97 7.70
C ALA A 72 -21.96 24.60 6.46
N VAL A 73 -21.71 24.05 5.26
CA VAL A 73 -22.23 24.59 3.99
C VAL A 73 -23.39 23.78 3.42
N SER A 74 -23.68 22.60 3.95
CA SER A 74 -24.64 21.68 3.34
C SER A 74 -26.08 21.99 3.74
N PRO A 75 -27.01 22.19 2.78
CA PRO A 75 -28.39 22.57 3.07
C PRO A 75 -29.30 21.39 3.44
N SER A 76 -28.90 20.15 3.19
CA SER A 76 -29.72 18.97 3.48
C SER A 76 -28.90 17.69 3.66
N PRO A 77 -29.40 16.66 4.39
CA PRO A 77 -28.69 15.39 4.56
C PRO A 77 -28.33 14.70 3.25
N TRP A 78 -29.19 14.77 2.22
CA TRP A 78 -28.89 14.17 0.91
C TRP A 78 -27.69 14.83 0.22
N VAL A 79 -27.62 16.17 0.25
CA VAL A 79 -26.48 16.93 -0.29
C VAL A 79 -25.22 16.62 0.52
N THR A 80 -25.33 16.51 1.85
CA THR A 80 -24.22 16.10 2.72
C THR A 80 -23.70 14.72 2.33
N GLY A 81 -24.60 13.75 2.07
CA GLY A 81 -24.21 12.38 1.69
C GLY A 81 -23.49 12.33 0.34
N ILE A 82 -23.93 13.14 -0.64
CA ILE A 82 -23.26 13.28 -1.94
C ILE A 82 -21.89 13.93 -1.77
N GLY A 83 -21.80 15.05 -1.03
CA GLY A 83 -20.54 15.75 -0.78
C GLY A 83 -19.53 14.89 -0.03
N MET A 84 -19.99 14.15 0.99
CA MET A 84 -19.17 13.19 1.73
C MET A 84 -18.62 12.11 0.80
N SER A 85 -19.47 11.54 -0.05
CA SER A 85 -19.08 10.51 -1.00
C SER A 85 -18.05 11.01 -2.01
N ALA A 86 -18.15 12.25 -2.45
CA ALA A 86 -17.15 12.89 -3.32
C ALA A 86 -15.80 13.08 -2.60
N LEU A 87 -15.80 13.56 -1.35
CA LEU A 87 -14.58 13.70 -0.54
C LEU A 87 -13.91 12.35 -0.25
N VAL A 88 -14.72 11.34 0.09
CA VAL A 88 -14.27 9.97 0.34
C VAL A 88 -13.69 9.33 -0.93
N ALA A 89 -14.31 9.55 -2.10
CA ALA A 89 -13.80 9.11 -3.39
C ALA A 89 -12.49 9.81 -3.78
N LEU A 90 -12.37 11.11 -3.53
CA LEU A 90 -11.13 11.86 -3.74
C LEU A 90 -10.00 11.31 -2.86
N GLY A 91 -10.26 11.08 -1.57
CA GLY A 91 -9.29 10.47 -0.67
C GLY A 91 -8.87 9.08 -1.16
N ALA A 92 -9.81 8.24 -1.59
CA ALA A 92 -9.51 6.93 -2.15
C ALA A 92 -8.66 6.98 -3.43
N ALA A 93 -8.88 7.96 -4.32
CA ALA A 93 -8.02 8.19 -5.48
C ALA A 93 -6.60 8.60 -5.05
N LEU A 94 -6.49 9.54 -4.12
CA LEU A 94 -5.20 10.06 -3.63
C LEU A 94 -4.33 8.99 -2.97
N VAL A 95 -4.94 7.97 -2.35
CA VAL A 95 -4.22 6.81 -1.79
C VAL A 95 -3.34 6.13 -2.84
N HIS A 96 -3.82 6.02 -4.10
CA HIS A 96 -3.09 5.37 -5.19
C HIS A 96 -2.14 6.31 -5.93
N LEU A 97 -2.27 7.62 -5.73
CA LEU A 97 -1.39 8.64 -6.31
C LEU A 97 -0.18 8.94 -5.42
N TRP A 98 -0.30 8.66 -4.11
CA TRP A 98 0.77 8.90 -3.14
C TRP A 98 1.54 7.61 -2.87
N SER A 99 2.87 7.71 -2.80
CA SER A 99 3.73 6.54 -2.61
C SER A 99 4.12 6.30 -1.14
N GLY A 100 4.29 5.04 -0.77
CA GLY A 100 4.86 4.63 0.52
C GLY A 100 3.90 4.85 1.69
N VAL A 101 4.47 5.10 2.87
CA VAL A 101 3.71 5.24 4.12
C VAL A 101 2.78 6.47 4.09
N ARG A 102 3.10 7.47 3.28
CA ARG A 102 2.35 8.73 3.15
C ARG A 102 0.94 8.54 2.58
N SER A 103 0.72 7.50 1.77
CA SER A 103 -0.61 7.13 1.24
C SER A 103 -1.64 6.87 2.35
N TYR A 104 -1.19 6.64 3.58
CA TYR A 104 -2.05 6.48 4.74
C TYR A 104 -2.77 7.78 5.14
N MET A 105 -2.21 8.96 4.85
CA MET A 105 -2.86 10.25 5.14
C MET A 105 -4.19 10.41 4.40
N PRO A 106 -4.26 10.34 3.06
CA PRO A 106 -5.54 10.50 2.35
C PRO A 106 -6.56 9.40 2.71
N LEU A 107 -6.11 8.17 3.02
CA LEU A 107 -6.98 7.12 3.54
C LEU A 107 -7.63 7.53 4.88
N MET A 108 -6.83 8.03 5.81
CA MET A 108 -7.32 8.45 7.14
C MET A 108 -8.18 9.71 7.06
N CYS A 109 -7.87 10.61 6.13
CA CYS A 109 -8.73 11.76 5.81
C CYS A 109 -10.13 11.30 5.40
N ALA A 110 -10.23 10.42 4.41
CA ALA A 110 -11.51 9.90 3.93
C ALA A 110 -12.29 9.14 5.01
N ILE A 111 -11.62 8.26 5.77
CA ILE A 111 -12.27 7.55 6.88
C ILE A 111 -12.80 8.54 7.93
N THR A 112 -12.03 9.57 8.26
CA THR A 112 -12.43 10.57 9.27
C THR A 112 -13.60 11.41 8.77
N VAL A 113 -13.62 11.81 7.50
CA VAL A 113 -14.78 12.48 6.89
C VAL A 113 -16.03 11.62 7.07
N GLY A 114 -15.98 10.33 6.74
CA GLY A 114 -17.11 9.42 6.94
C GLY A 114 -17.53 9.30 8.41
N VAL A 115 -16.58 9.15 9.33
CA VAL A 115 -16.85 8.99 10.78
C VAL A 115 -17.49 10.23 11.40
N VAL A 116 -17.08 11.44 10.98
CA VAL A 116 -17.64 12.69 11.49
C VAL A 116 -18.96 13.03 10.82
N VAL A 117 -19.04 12.88 9.50
CA VAL A 117 -20.20 13.34 8.73
C VAL A 117 -21.40 12.43 8.92
N VAL A 118 -21.25 11.10 8.88
CA VAL A 118 -22.40 10.19 8.92
C VAL A 118 -23.31 10.45 10.13
N PRO A 119 -22.84 10.46 11.39
CA PRO A 119 -23.74 10.68 12.54
C PRO A 119 -24.32 12.10 12.54
N ALA A 120 -23.51 13.10 12.16
CA ALA A 120 -23.92 14.50 12.12
C ALA A 120 -25.02 14.81 11.09
N MET A 121 -25.29 13.91 10.13
CA MET A 121 -26.39 14.06 9.17
C MET A 121 -27.77 14.02 9.83
N LEU A 122 -27.92 13.31 10.95
CA LEU A 122 -29.19 13.22 11.69
C LEU A 122 -29.12 13.90 13.07
N ASP A 123 -27.92 14.14 13.60
CA ASP A 123 -27.72 14.98 14.79
C ASP A 123 -26.61 16.03 14.54
N PRO A 124 -26.95 17.18 13.92
CA PRO A 124 -25.96 18.22 13.62
C PRO A 124 -25.28 18.82 14.86
N SER A 125 -25.88 18.68 16.04
CA SER A 125 -25.33 19.28 17.28
C SER A 125 -24.04 18.61 17.73
N ALA A 126 -23.78 17.37 17.29
CA ALA A 126 -22.63 16.57 17.69
C ALA A 126 -21.38 16.75 16.80
N GLU A 127 -21.45 17.55 15.73
CA GLU A 127 -20.40 17.59 14.69
C GLU A 127 -18.99 17.92 15.22
N ILE A 128 -18.89 18.95 16.08
CA ILE A 128 -17.61 19.39 16.66
C ILE A 128 -17.10 18.34 17.65
N THR A 129 -17.98 17.79 18.48
CA THR A 129 -17.65 16.76 19.46
C THR A 129 -17.09 15.52 18.79
N LEU A 130 -17.73 15.04 17.72
CA LEU A 130 -17.27 13.87 16.95
C LEU A 130 -15.88 14.10 16.33
N ALA A 131 -15.63 15.30 15.78
CA ALA A 131 -14.34 15.65 15.20
C ALA A 131 -13.23 15.70 16.26
N LEU A 132 -13.51 16.32 17.41
CA LEU A 132 -12.58 16.41 18.54
C LEU A 132 -12.30 15.04 19.15
N ASP A 133 -13.32 14.24 19.41
CA ASP A 133 -13.18 12.87 19.91
C ASP A 133 -12.31 12.02 19.00
N ARG A 134 -12.50 12.14 17.69
CA ARG A 134 -11.71 11.38 16.72
C ARG A 134 -10.25 11.81 16.72
N LEU A 135 -9.97 13.10 16.87
CA LEU A 135 -8.63 13.66 17.01
C LEU A 135 -7.97 13.19 18.31
N LEU A 136 -8.65 13.33 19.45
CA LEU A 136 -8.16 12.92 20.77
C LEU A 136 -7.88 11.42 20.82
N CYS A 137 -8.82 10.59 20.36
CA CYS A 137 -8.64 9.13 20.28
C CYS A 137 -7.43 8.75 19.42
N THR A 138 -7.23 9.44 18.30
CA THR A 138 -6.08 9.19 17.42
C THR A 138 -4.76 9.60 18.07
N LEU A 139 -4.72 10.72 18.78
CA LEU A 139 -3.56 11.18 19.53
C LEU A 139 -3.22 10.21 20.68
N ILE A 140 -4.20 9.87 21.51
CA ILE A 140 -4.05 8.95 22.65
C ILE A 140 -3.59 7.57 22.18
N GLY A 141 -4.18 7.04 21.11
CA GLY A 141 -3.74 5.78 20.50
C GLY A 141 -2.30 5.86 19.97
N GLY A 142 -1.93 6.96 19.30
CA GLY A 142 -0.56 7.20 18.83
C GLY A 142 0.48 7.26 19.96
N LEU A 143 0.15 7.97 21.06
CA LEU A 143 0.99 8.04 22.26
C LEU A 143 1.12 6.67 22.94
N SER A 144 0.02 5.92 23.03
CA SER A 144 0.01 4.57 23.59
C SER A 144 0.92 3.63 22.80
N ILE A 145 0.93 3.72 21.47
CA ILE A 145 1.88 2.98 20.62
C ILE A 145 3.32 3.40 20.91
N ALA A 146 3.60 4.70 21.03
CA ALA A 146 4.95 5.19 21.29
C ALA A 146 5.51 4.69 22.64
N VAL A 147 4.65 4.54 23.65
CA VAL A 147 5.03 4.07 24.99
C VAL A 147 5.11 2.54 25.07
N PHE A 148 4.07 1.84 24.59
CA PHE A 148 3.92 0.41 24.87
C PHE A 148 4.35 -0.50 23.72
N VAL A 149 4.39 -0.03 22.48
CA VAL A 149 4.68 -0.85 21.29
C VAL A 149 6.04 -0.51 20.67
N ALA A 150 6.32 0.77 20.46
CA ALA A 150 7.53 1.23 19.76
C ALA A 150 8.85 0.77 20.42
N PRO A 151 8.99 0.73 21.76
CA PRO A 151 10.24 0.28 22.40
C PRO A 151 10.54 -1.20 22.15
N PHE A 152 9.51 -2.03 21.98
CA PHE A 152 9.64 -3.47 21.73
C PHE A 152 9.59 -3.81 20.24
N THR A 153 9.43 -2.81 19.37
CA THR A 153 9.39 -3.01 17.92
C THR A 153 10.80 -2.85 17.35
N PRO A 154 11.33 -3.85 16.60
CA PRO A 154 12.66 -3.75 16.03
C PRO A 154 12.76 -2.66 14.96
N HIS A 155 13.98 -2.17 14.74
CA HIS A 155 14.29 -1.33 13.59
C HIS A 155 14.31 -2.18 12.32
N ALA A 156 14.02 -1.58 11.17
CA ALA A 156 14.14 -2.28 9.90
C ALA A 156 15.59 -2.74 9.66
N ASP A 157 15.76 -3.98 9.19
CA ASP A 157 17.08 -4.53 8.89
C ASP A 157 17.64 -3.90 7.61
N LYS A 158 18.31 -2.75 7.80
CA LYS A 158 18.96 -2.00 6.72
C LYS A 158 20.13 -2.78 6.12
N GLN A 159 20.77 -3.68 6.87
CA GLN A 159 21.91 -4.44 6.35
C GLN A 159 21.45 -5.55 5.41
N SER A 160 20.45 -6.33 5.80
CA SER A 160 19.83 -7.33 4.92
C SER A 160 19.25 -6.69 3.67
N PHE A 161 18.61 -5.51 3.79
CA PHE A 161 18.11 -4.78 2.63
C PHE A 161 19.22 -4.33 1.67
N ARG A 162 20.34 -3.78 2.19
CA ARG A 162 21.50 -3.41 1.36
C ARG A 162 22.10 -4.61 0.66
N LYS A 163 22.24 -5.73 1.37
CA LYS A 163 22.73 -6.98 0.81
C LYS A 163 21.80 -7.47 -0.31
N ALA A 164 20.50 -7.50 -0.07
CA ALA A 164 19.51 -7.92 -1.08
C ALA A 164 19.54 -7.06 -2.35
N GLY A 165 19.83 -5.75 -2.24
CA GLY A 165 20.01 -4.90 -3.42
C GLY A 165 21.30 -5.20 -4.20
N ALA A 166 22.38 -5.56 -3.51
CA ALA A 166 23.61 -5.99 -4.15
C ALA A 166 23.48 -7.36 -4.80
N ASP A 167 22.88 -8.33 -4.08
CA ASP A 167 22.55 -9.65 -4.60
C ASP A 167 21.66 -9.54 -5.86
N LEU A 168 20.72 -8.58 -5.87
CA LEU A 168 19.89 -8.28 -7.04
C LEU A 168 20.72 -7.73 -8.21
N ALA A 169 21.67 -6.84 -7.96
CA ALA A 169 22.57 -6.31 -9.00
C ALA A 169 23.42 -7.43 -9.63
N GLU A 170 23.99 -8.31 -8.82
CA GLU A 170 24.71 -9.49 -9.32
C GLU A 170 23.81 -10.41 -10.13
N ARG A 171 22.55 -10.58 -9.70
CA ARG A 171 21.57 -11.41 -10.40
C ARG A 171 21.14 -10.84 -11.75
N PHE A 172 21.06 -9.51 -11.90
CA PHE A 172 20.88 -8.88 -13.20
C PHE A 172 22.03 -9.20 -14.15
N ILE A 173 23.28 -9.15 -13.67
CA ILE A 173 24.46 -9.53 -14.46
C ILE A 173 24.41 -11.01 -14.85
N GLY A 174 24.09 -11.90 -13.90
CA GLY A 174 23.94 -13.34 -14.18
C GLY A 174 22.85 -13.65 -15.20
N THR A 175 21.72 -12.95 -15.13
CA THR A 175 20.61 -13.09 -16.10
C THR A 175 21.01 -12.54 -17.47
N ALA A 176 21.74 -11.43 -17.53
CA ALA A 176 22.27 -10.87 -18.77
C ALA A 176 23.28 -11.82 -19.45
N ARG A 177 24.14 -12.48 -18.67
CA ARG A 177 25.04 -13.54 -19.19
C ARG A 177 24.25 -14.69 -19.77
N LEU A 178 23.22 -15.16 -19.07
CA LEU A 178 22.38 -16.25 -19.57
C LEU A 178 21.65 -15.88 -20.87
N LEU A 179 21.21 -14.62 -21.02
CA LEU A 179 20.59 -14.12 -22.26
C LEU A 179 21.56 -14.10 -23.45
N LEU A 180 22.87 -14.05 -23.21
CA LEU A 180 23.91 -14.10 -24.23
C LEU A 180 24.43 -15.52 -24.48
N ASP A 181 23.99 -16.50 -23.69
CA ASP A 181 24.34 -17.90 -23.86
C ASP A 181 23.57 -18.50 -25.05
N ALA A 182 24.30 -18.95 -26.06
CA ALA A 182 23.73 -19.51 -27.28
C ALA A 182 23.03 -20.86 -27.04
N ASP A 183 23.42 -21.57 -25.97
CA ASP A 183 22.92 -22.92 -25.65
C ASP A 183 21.71 -22.88 -24.70
N ALA A 184 21.34 -21.71 -24.19
CA ALA A 184 20.22 -21.56 -23.26
C ALA A 184 18.87 -21.76 -23.96
N SER A 185 18.01 -22.60 -23.38
CA SER A 185 16.64 -22.80 -23.87
C SER A 185 15.74 -21.59 -23.55
N ASP A 186 14.76 -21.32 -24.42
CA ASP A 186 13.79 -20.22 -24.20
C ASP A 186 13.08 -20.31 -22.83
N ALA A 187 12.78 -21.53 -22.37
CA ALA A 187 12.17 -21.74 -21.06
C ALA A 187 13.09 -21.31 -19.89
N GLN A 188 14.40 -21.54 -19.99
CA GLN A 188 15.37 -21.07 -18.99
C GLN A 188 15.48 -19.54 -19.01
N LEU A 189 15.47 -18.94 -20.21
CA LEU A 189 15.56 -17.49 -20.38
C LEU A 189 14.33 -16.78 -19.82
N ASP A 190 13.13 -17.25 -20.15
CA ASP A 190 11.88 -16.69 -19.65
C ASP A 190 11.77 -16.81 -18.12
N ALA A 191 12.16 -17.97 -17.56
CA ALA A 191 12.16 -18.18 -16.11
C ALA A 191 13.15 -17.25 -15.40
N ALA A 192 14.38 -17.12 -15.90
CA ALA A 192 15.40 -16.27 -15.30
C ALA A 192 15.00 -14.79 -15.32
N VAL A 193 14.47 -14.30 -16.44
CA VAL A 193 13.98 -12.92 -16.58
C VAL A 193 12.80 -12.67 -15.64
N ALA A 194 11.80 -13.55 -15.62
CA ALA A 194 10.63 -13.40 -14.77
C ALA A 194 11.02 -13.39 -13.28
N GLU A 195 11.91 -14.29 -12.85
CA GLU A 195 12.35 -14.36 -11.46
C GLU A 195 13.21 -13.13 -11.08
N THR A 196 14.09 -12.65 -11.95
CA THR A 196 14.94 -11.47 -11.68
C THR A 196 14.11 -10.19 -11.57
N VAL A 197 13.20 -9.95 -12.51
CA VAL A 197 12.32 -8.79 -12.44
C VAL A 197 11.35 -8.90 -11.27
N GLY A 198 10.82 -10.10 -10.98
CA GLY A 198 9.95 -10.36 -9.83
C GLY A 198 10.63 -10.07 -8.49
N GLN A 199 11.89 -10.50 -8.31
CA GLN A 199 12.68 -10.15 -7.12
C GLN A 199 12.94 -8.65 -7.02
N GLY A 200 13.21 -7.97 -8.15
CA GLY A 200 13.33 -6.51 -8.19
C GLY A 200 12.05 -5.78 -7.75
N ALA A 201 10.90 -6.22 -8.25
CA ALA A 201 9.59 -5.71 -7.86
C ALA A 201 9.30 -5.91 -6.36
N ALA A 202 9.59 -7.11 -5.84
CA ALA A 202 9.43 -7.43 -4.43
C ALA A 202 10.35 -6.58 -3.53
N LEU A 203 11.59 -6.32 -3.98
CA LEU A 203 12.52 -5.47 -3.26
C LEU A 203 12.08 -4.00 -3.28
N GLU A 204 11.60 -3.46 -4.42
CA GLU A 204 11.03 -2.11 -4.51
C GLU A 204 9.86 -1.93 -3.54
N ALA A 205 8.95 -2.92 -3.49
CA ALA A 205 7.80 -2.90 -2.59
C ALA A 205 8.21 -2.82 -1.11
N ARG A 206 9.29 -3.53 -0.73
CA ARG A 206 9.85 -3.51 0.64
C ARG A 206 10.65 -2.23 0.94
N ALA A 207 11.30 -1.63 -0.07
CA ALA A 207 12.20 -0.50 0.11
C ALA A 207 11.57 0.68 0.84
N ARG A 208 10.34 1.05 0.48
CA ARG A 208 9.61 2.15 1.11
C ARG A 208 9.33 1.91 2.59
N LEU A 209 9.12 0.66 2.98
CA LEU A 209 8.89 0.29 4.37
C LEU A 209 10.19 0.27 5.18
N VAL A 210 11.30 -0.15 4.58
CA VAL A 210 12.63 -0.10 5.21
C VAL A 210 13.13 1.35 5.36
N ALA A 211 12.81 2.21 4.39
CA ALA A 211 13.15 3.64 4.40
C ALA A 211 12.36 4.46 5.42
N ALA A 212 11.18 3.98 5.83
CA ALA A 212 10.26 4.71 6.70
C ALA A 212 10.94 5.18 8.00
N GLY A 213 10.67 6.43 8.38
CA GLY A 213 11.28 7.06 9.56
C GLY A 213 12.78 7.40 9.44
N SER A 214 13.39 7.32 8.25
CA SER A 214 14.82 7.65 8.04
C SER A 214 15.04 8.47 6.77
N ARG A 215 15.58 9.69 6.91
CA ARG A 215 15.95 10.55 5.77
C ARG A 215 16.96 9.86 4.85
N ASP A 216 17.97 9.21 5.42
CA ASP A 216 18.96 8.45 4.66
C ASP A 216 18.35 7.23 3.98
N GLY A 217 17.36 6.59 4.59
CA GLY A 217 16.59 5.51 3.97
C GLY A 217 15.92 5.96 2.67
N TYR A 218 15.25 7.12 2.70
CA TYR A 218 14.62 7.70 1.51
C TYR A 218 15.64 8.13 0.44
N ARG A 219 16.83 8.62 0.84
CA ARG A 219 17.91 8.94 -0.11
C ARG A 219 18.43 7.69 -0.82
N ARG A 220 18.59 6.59 -0.10
CA ARG A 220 19.07 5.29 -0.64
C ARG A 220 18.06 4.59 -1.55
N MET A 221 16.78 4.98 -1.50
CA MET A 221 15.82 4.49 -2.49
C MET A 221 16.19 4.88 -3.91
N ALA A 222 16.83 6.04 -4.11
CA ALA A 222 17.28 6.47 -5.43
C ALA A 222 18.34 5.52 -6.01
N ALA A 223 19.22 4.97 -5.17
CA ALA A 223 20.19 3.97 -5.58
C ALA A 223 19.50 2.65 -5.99
N LEU A 224 18.47 2.22 -5.24
CA LEU A 224 17.69 1.03 -5.64
C LEU A 224 16.92 1.27 -6.96
N ASP A 225 16.29 2.43 -7.13
CA ASP A 225 15.60 2.77 -8.38
C ASP A 225 16.58 2.76 -9.56
N ALA A 226 17.83 3.19 -9.34
CA ALA A 226 18.90 3.09 -10.34
C ALA A 226 19.35 1.65 -10.58
N ILE A 227 19.47 0.79 -9.56
CA ILE A 227 19.75 -0.64 -9.74
C ILE A 227 18.67 -1.27 -10.62
N LEU A 228 17.39 -0.98 -10.38
CA LEU A 228 16.28 -1.50 -11.17
C LEU A 228 16.30 -0.95 -12.61
N ALA A 229 16.51 0.35 -12.78
CA ALA A 229 16.58 0.97 -14.11
C ALA A 229 17.77 0.44 -14.93
N ALA A 230 18.95 0.38 -14.32
CA ALA A 230 20.17 -0.12 -14.95
C ALA A 230 20.10 -1.62 -15.21
N GLY A 231 19.59 -2.40 -14.26
CA GLY A 231 19.38 -3.84 -14.40
C GLY A 231 18.40 -4.17 -15.53
N LEU A 232 17.27 -3.48 -15.63
CA LEU A 232 16.35 -3.65 -16.76
C LEU A 232 17.00 -3.25 -18.08
N GLY A 233 17.71 -2.12 -18.14
CA GLY A 233 18.47 -1.70 -19.31
C GLY A 233 19.54 -2.72 -19.73
N LEU A 234 20.17 -3.39 -18.76
CA LEU A 234 21.14 -4.45 -19.00
C LEU A 234 20.48 -5.67 -19.66
N LEU A 235 19.31 -6.09 -19.18
CA LEU A 235 18.56 -7.20 -19.79
C LEU A 235 18.08 -6.86 -21.20
N GLU A 236 17.60 -5.63 -21.44
CA GLU A 236 17.24 -5.17 -22.79
C GLU A 236 18.44 -5.21 -23.72
N ALA A 237 19.56 -4.62 -23.32
CA ALA A 237 20.75 -4.53 -24.14
C ALA A 237 21.37 -5.90 -24.43
N ALA A 238 21.35 -6.82 -23.45
CA ALA A 238 21.76 -8.21 -23.64
C ALA A 238 20.84 -8.95 -24.62
N THR A 239 19.53 -8.76 -24.51
CA THR A 239 18.56 -9.34 -25.46
C THR A 239 18.81 -8.83 -26.87
N ALA A 240 19.04 -7.51 -27.05
CA ALA A 240 19.33 -6.93 -28.35
C ALA A 240 20.67 -7.41 -28.94
N ALA A 241 21.72 -7.51 -28.11
CA ALA A 241 23.03 -8.02 -28.56
C ALA A 241 23.00 -9.52 -28.88
N SER A 242 22.08 -10.29 -28.29
CA SER A 242 21.94 -11.73 -28.55
C SER A 242 21.48 -12.04 -29.97
N GLU A 243 20.88 -11.10 -30.70
CA GLU A 243 20.37 -11.32 -32.06
C GLU A 243 21.48 -11.53 -33.10
N ASP A 244 22.68 -10.96 -32.86
CA ASP A 244 23.81 -10.99 -33.78
C ASP A 244 25.03 -11.69 -33.14
N PRO A 245 25.65 -12.70 -33.78
CA PRO A 245 26.78 -13.43 -33.20
C PRO A 245 27.99 -12.55 -32.84
N GLU A 246 28.31 -11.54 -33.65
CA GLU A 246 29.45 -10.63 -33.41
C GLU A 246 29.13 -9.72 -32.21
N GLN A 247 27.93 -9.17 -32.15
CA GLN A 247 27.49 -8.35 -31.01
C GLN A 247 27.44 -9.17 -29.72
N ARG A 248 27.00 -10.43 -29.80
CA ARG A 248 26.93 -11.35 -28.66
C ARG A 248 28.31 -11.60 -28.07
N GLU A 249 29.31 -11.88 -28.91
CA GLU A 249 30.68 -12.09 -28.44
C GLU A 249 31.25 -10.82 -27.79
N LEU A 250 31.08 -9.65 -28.43
CA LEU A 250 31.51 -8.37 -27.86
C LEU A 250 30.80 -8.03 -26.55
N ALA A 251 29.52 -8.38 -26.41
CA ALA A 251 28.74 -8.19 -25.19
C ALA A 251 29.22 -9.11 -24.05
N ILE A 252 29.55 -10.38 -24.34
CA ILE A 252 30.14 -11.31 -23.36
C ILE A 252 31.49 -10.76 -22.87
N GLN A 253 32.36 -10.37 -23.81
CA GLN A 253 33.64 -9.75 -23.48
C GLN A 253 33.46 -8.49 -22.62
N ALA A 254 32.45 -7.67 -22.93
CA ALA A 254 32.14 -6.48 -22.16
C ALA A 254 31.73 -6.80 -20.71
N LEU A 255 30.83 -7.78 -20.51
CA LEU A 255 30.39 -8.21 -19.17
C LEU A 255 31.55 -8.68 -18.29
N ASP A 256 32.54 -9.34 -18.89
CA ASP A 256 33.67 -9.91 -18.16
C ASP A 256 34.80 -8.91 -17.89
N THR A 257 34.94 -7.86 -18.71
CA THR A 257 36.05 -6.90 -18.62
C THR A 257 35.70 -5.59 -17.89
N HIS A 258 34.44 -5.14 -17.91
CA HIS A 258 34.09 -3.78 -17.48
C HIS A 258 33.90 -3.56 -15.96
N ALA A 259 34.52 -4.39 -15.12
CA ALA A 259 34.76 -4.03 -13.72
C ALA A 259 35.85 -2.94 -13.57
N ASP A 260 36.79 -2.83 -14.53
CA ASP A 260 38.03 -2.03 -14.39
C ASP A 260 38.28 -0.97 -15.51
N ARG A 261 37.46 -0.90 -16.58
CA ARG A 261 37.66 0.07 -17.69
C ARG A 261 36.41 0.92 -17.95
N PRO A 262 36.51 2.27 -18.03
CA PRO A 262 35.34 3.15 -18.10
C PRO A 262 34.77 3.41 -19.50
N GLU A 263 35.49 3.12 -20.59
CA GLU A 263 35.08 3.45 -21.97
C GLU A 263 35.01 2.23 -22.88
N PRO A 264 34.04 2.17 -23.82
CA PRO A 264 33.94 1.10 -24.80
C PRO A 264 35.14 1.10 -25.75
N THR A 265 35.59 -0.08 -26.16
CA THR A 265 36.59 -0.21 -27.22
C THR A 265 36.04 0.29 -28.55
N SER A 266 36.94 0.60 -29.51
CA SER A 266 36.52 1.03 -30.86
C SER A 266 35.60 0.02 -31.55
N ALA A 267 35.81 -1.28 -31.34
CA ALA A 267 34.95 -2.34 -31.85
C ALA A 267 33.57 -2.33 -31.17
N GLN A 268 33.52 -2.21 -29.84
CA GLN A 268 32.26 -2.13 -29.09
C GLN A 268 31.45 -0.87 -29.43
N ALA A 269 32.13 0.25 -29.69
CA ALA A 269 31.50 1.52 -30.03
C ALA A 269 30.73 1.50 -31.37
N LEU A 270 30.99 0.51 -32.23
CA LEU A 270 30.25 0.32 -33.49
C LEU A 270 28.83 -0.21 -33.26
N PHE A 271 28.58 -0.87 -32.12
CA PHE A 271 27.33 -1.57 -31.84
C PHE A 271 26.55 -0.90 -30.69
N PRO A 272 25.45 -0.19 -30.99
CA PRO A 272 24.70 0.54 -29.97
C PRO A 272 24.15 -0.33 -28.83
N ALA A 273 23.83 -1.60 -29.09
CA ALA A 273 23.38 -2.52 -28.04
C ALA A 273 24.50 -2.82 -27.04
N VAL A 274 25.73 -3.05 -27.53
CA VAL A 274 26.91 -3.30 -26.69
C VAL A 274 27.27 -2.06 -25.87
N VAL A 275 27.18 -0.85 -26.46
CA VAL A 275 27.38 0.41 -25.72
C VAL A 275 26.35 0.56 -24.59
N ARG A 276 25.05 0.34 -24.87
CA ARG A 276 24.01 0.38 -23.83
C ARG A 276 24.25 -0.63 -22.73
N LEU A 277 24.73 -1.83 -23.07
CA LEU A 277 25.07 -2.88 -22.11
C LEU A 277 26.19 -2.42 -21.16
N ILE A 278 27.27 -1.84 -21.69
CA ILE A 278 28.39 -1.31 -20.89
C ILE A 278 27.91 -0.16 -19.98
N GLU A 279 27.13 0.78 -20.52
CA GLU A 279 26.56 1.88 -19.73
C GLU A 279 25.65 1.38 -18.61
N ALA A 280 24.81 0.38 -18.90
CA ALA A 280 23.90 -0.24 -17.94
C ALA A 280 24.66 -0.97 -16.84
N GLN A 281 25.68 -1.77 -17.18
CA GLN A 281 26.53 -2.47 -16.22
C GLN A 281 27.25 -1.48 -15.29
N ARG A 282 27.81 -0.41 -15.85
CA ARG A 282 28.47 0.65 -15.08
C ARG A 282 27.50 1.37 -14.14
N ALA A 283 26.33 1.76 -14.64
CA ALA A 283 25.31 2.40 -13.81
C ALA A 283 24.83 1.49 -12.67
N LEU A 284 24.70 0.19 -12.94
CA LEU A 284 24.33 -0.83 -11.98
C LEU A 284 25.38 -0.97 -10.86
N GLN A 285 26.66 -1.02 -11.21
CA GLN A 285 27.76 -1.09 -10.25
C GLN A 285 27.81 0.15 -9.36
N ILE A 286 27.77 1.35 -9.95
CA ILE A 286 27.78 2.62 -9.21
C ILE A 286 26.61 2.71 -8.23
N ALA A 287 25.42 2.26 -8.64
CA ALA A 287 24.23 2.27 -7.80
C ALA A 287 24.31 1.22 -6.68
N SER A 288 24.87 0.03 -6.94
CA SER A 288 25.12 -1.00 -5.93
C SER A 288 26.11 -0.52 -4.86
N GLU A 289 27.23 0.09 -5.27
CA GLU A 289 28.23 0.67 -4.37
C GLU A 289 27.64 1.77 -3.48
N ASP A 290 26.83 2.67 -4.06
CA ASP A 290 26.15 3.71 -3.26
C ASP A 290 25.13 3.13 -2.29
N LEU A 291 24.39 2.10 -2.69
CA LEU A 291 23.47 1.42 -1.78
C LEU A 291 24.21 0.80 -0.58
N GLN A 292 25.39 0.24 -0.82
CA GLN A 292 26.24 -0.38 0.22
C GLN A 292 27.03 0.62 1.05
N SER A 293 27.28 1.84 0.54
CA SER A 293 28.07 2.89 1.18
C SER A 293 27.66 3.17 2.64
N VAL A 294 28.61 3.65 3.45
CA VAL A 294 28.36 4.02 4.86
C VAL A 294 27.39 5.21 4.95
N ALA A 295 27.53 6.19 4.06
CA ALA A 295 26.66 7.37 3.96
C ALA A 295 26.19 7.57 2.51
N PRO A 296 24.92 7.98 2.28
CA PRO A 296 24.43 8.23 0.93
C PRO A 296 25.30 9.30 0.25
N SER A 297 25.82 9.03 -0.95
CA SER A 297 26.72 9.96 -1.64
C SER A 297 26.07 11.28 -2.05
N GLY A 298 24.73 11.34 -2.05
CA GLY A 298 23.98 12.50 -2.55
C GLY A 298 24.00 12.62 -4.07
N ARG A 299 24.57 11.64 -4.79
CA ARG A 299 24.53 11.58 -6.25
C ARG A 299 23.09 11.54 -6.74
N ASP A 300 22.81 12.29 -7.81
CA ASP A 300 21.51 12.18 -8.47
C ASP A 300 21.52 10.95 -9.37
N PHE A 301 20.76 9.95 -8.95
CA PHE A 301 20.61 8.70 -9.67
C PHE A 301 19.51 8.80 -10.71
N ARG A 302 19.68 8.07 -11.81
CA ARG A 302 18.62 7.85 -12.80
C ARG A 302 17.48 7.08 -12.12
N LYS A 303 16.27 7.63 -12.17
CA LYS A 303 15.09 7.07 -11.49
C LYS A 303 14.09 6.54 -12.49
N LEU A 304 13.47 5.41 -12.16
CA LEU A 304 12.23 5.00 -12.82
C LEU A 304 11.15 6.05 -12.55
N VAL A 305 10.24 6.27 -13.52
CA VAL A 305 9.04 7.10 -13.29
C VAL A 305 8.30 6.58 -12.06
N PRO A 306 7.76 7.39 -11.13
CA PRO A 306 7.02 6.86 -9.99
C PRO A 306 5.87 5.94 -10.43
N PRO A 307 5.54 4.87 -9.68
CA PRO A 307 4.40 4.04 -10.00
C PRO A 307 3.13 4.87 -9.86
N ASN A 308 2.49 5.18 -10.99
CA ASN A 308 1.18 5.81 -11.03
C ASN A 308 0.20 4.83 -11.64
N ASN A 309 -0.87 4.49 -10.92
CA ASN A 309 -1.90 3.61 -11.41
C ASN A 309 -3.26 4.33 -11.40
N PRO A 310 -3.55 5.14 -12.43
CA PRO A 310 -4.81 5.90 -12.49
C PRO A 310 -6.03 4.98 -12.57
N ALA A 311 -5.87 3.75 -13.07
CA ALA A 311 -6.96 2.77 -13.10
C ALA A 311 -7.30 2.26 -11.69
N LEU A 312 -6.30 2.00 -10.84
CA LEU A 312 -6.53 1.68 -9.43
C LEU A 312 -7.09 2.88 -8.67
N ALA A 313 -6.59 4.09 -8.94
CA ALA A 313 -7.11 5.32 -8.33
C ALA A 313 -8.60 5.51 -8.65
N LEU A 314 -8.99 5.38 -9.92
CA LEU A 314 -10.39 5.48 -10.35
C LEU A 314 -11.25 4.37 -9.75
N ARG A 315 -10.78 3.11 -9.77
CA ARG A 315 -11.50 1.98 -9.18
C ARG A 315 -11.74 2.19 -7.68
N GLY A 316 -10.69 2.59 -6.95
CA GLY A 316 -10.78 2.90 -5.52
C GLY A 316 -11.78 4.02 -5.25
N ALA A 317 -11.71 5.10 -6.03
CA ALA A 317 -12.64 6.23 -5.95
C ALA A 317 -14.10 5.82 -6.20
N LEU A 318 -14.37 5.04 -7.25
CA LEU A 318 -15.72 4.57 -7.57
C LEU A 318 -16.29 3.65 -6.49
N LEU A 319 -15.46 2.76 -5.93
CA LEU A 319 -15.87 1.89 -4.82
C LEU A 319 -16.21 2.70 -3.57
N ALA A 320 -15.35 3.65 -3.20
CA ALA A 320 -15.56 4.56 -2.09
C ALA A 320 -16.81 5.45 -2.29
N ALA A 321 -17.01 5.99 -3.50
CA ALA A 321 -18.19 6.77 -3.85
C ALA A 321 -19.47 5.94 -3.72
N ALA A 322 -19.49 4.73 -4.27
CA ALA A 322 -20.65 3.85 -4.20
C ALA A 322 -20.96 3.43 -2.75
N GLY A 323 -19.94 3.05 -1.97
CA GLY A 323 -20.08 2.73 -0.55
C GLY A 323 -20.62 3.90 0.27
N GLY A 324 -20.10 5.10 0.01
CA GLY A 324 -20.58 6.34 0.63
C GLY A 324 -22.02 6.67 0.28
N LEU A 325 -22.38 6.66 -1.01
CA LEU A 325 -23.72 7.04 -1.46
C LEU A 325 -24.77 6.06 -0.96
N VAL A 326 -24.52 4.75 -1.09
CA VAL A 326 -25.49 3.74 -0.64
C VAL A 326 -25.57 3.74 0.89
N GLY A 327 -24.44 3.84 1.59
CA GLY A 327 -24.41 3.94 3.05
C GLY A 327 -25.20 5.14 3.56
N SER A 328 -24.92 6.34 3.03
CA SER A 328 -25.66 7.56 3.37
C SER A 328 -27.14 7.46 3.04
N ALA A 329 -27.52 6.92 1.87
CA ALA A 329 -28.92 6.76 1.50
C ALA A 329 -29.65 5.83 2.48
N LEU A 330 -29.06 4.69 2.84
CA LEU A 330 -29.63 3.77 3.82
C LEU A 330 -29.77 4.43 5.20
N PHE A 331 -28.77 5.22 5.62
CA PHE A 331 -28.84 5.93 6.90
C PHE A 331 -29.96 6.97 6.91
N ILE A 332 -30.05 7.82 5.88
CA ILE A 332 -31.09 8.84 5.75
C ILE A 332 -32.49 8.21 5.70
N LEU A 333 -32.66 7.12 4.93
CA LEU A 333 -33.96 6.46 4.76
C LEU A 333 -34.42 5.71 6.02
N THR A 334 -33.50 5.10 6.75
CA THR A 334 -33.84 4.37 7.97
C THR A 334 -33.97 5.27 9.19
N GLY A 335 -33.28 6.42 9.20
CA GLY A 335 -33.28 7.37 10.32
C GLY A 335 -32.82 6.74 11.65
N SER A 336 -32.10 5.63 11.59
CA SER A 336 -31.87 4.75 12.74
C SER A 336 -30.39 4.52 12.99
N PHE A 337 -30.06 4.26 14.25
CA PHE A 337 -28.71 3.88 14.66
C PHE A 337 -28.19 2.59 13.98
N ILE A 338 -29.11 1.69 13.59
CA ILE A 338 -28.79 0.49 12.81
C ILE A 338 -28.30 0.89 11.39
N GLY A 339 -28.92 1.91 10.80
CA GLY A 339 -28.50 2.51 9.54
C GLY A 339 -27.11 3.15 9.63
N GLU A 340 -26.79 3.79 10.75
CA GLU A 340 -25.49 4.45 10.99
C GLU A 340 -24.33 3.44 10.91
N LEU A 341 -24.45 2.33 11.64
CA LEU A 341 -23.43 1.26 11.64
C LEU A 341 -23.30 0.57 10.28
N THR A 342 -24.40 0.47 9.53
CA THR A 342 -24.37 -0.01 8.14
C THR A 342 -23.56 0.96 7.27
N ALA A 343 -23.85 2.26 7.37
CA ALA A 343 -23.16 3.30 6.61
C ALA A 343 -21.66 3.35 6.94
N PHE A 344 -21.28 3.27 8.22
CA PHE A 344 -19.87 3.16 8.63
C PHE A 344 -19.19 1.94 8.03
N SER A 345 -19.84 0.78 8.06
CA SER A 345 -19.29 -0.43 7.46
C SER A 345 -19.06 -0.25 5.96
N MET A 346 -20.04 0.30 5.24
CA MET A 346 -19.94 0.51 3.81
C MET A 346 -18.86 1.52 3.43
N VAL A 347 -18.78 2.66 4.13
CA VAL A 347 -17.77 3.70 3.89
C VAL A 347 -16.36 3.19 4.25
N ILE A 348 -16.17 2.64 5.44
CA ILE A 348 -14.85 2.24 5.93
C ILE A 348 -14.31 1.05 5.12
N PHE A 349 -15.12 0.02 4.89
CA PHE A 349 -14.63 -1.17 4.19
C PHE A 349 -14.47 -0.96 2.68
N SER A 350 -15.27 -0.09 2.05
CA SER A 350 -15.01 0.30 0.65
C SER A 350 -13.70 1.08 0.52
N LEU A 351 -13.37 1.95 1.48
CA LEU A 351 -12.07 2.64 1.54
C LEU A 351 -10.90 1.69 1.78
N VAL A 352 -11.02 0.82 2.79
CA VAL A 352 -9.95 -0.11 3.16
C VAL A 352 -9.68 -1.09 2.03
N LEU A 353 -10.71 -1.73 1.48
CA LEU A 353 -10.52 -2.67 0.37
C LEU A 353 -10.17 -1.92 -0.94
N GLY A 354 -10.75 -0.75 -1.19
CA GLY A 354 -10.42 0.08 -2.35
C GLY A 354 -8.98 0.59 -2.37
N SER A 355 -8.31 0.68 -1.22
CA SER A 355 -6.89 1.02 -1.11
C SER A 355 -5.94 -0.11 -1.52
N MET A 356 -6.43 -1.35 -1.60
CA MET A 356 -5.60 -2.52 -1.89
C MET A 356 -5.44 -2.73 -3.40
N PRO A 357 -4.27 -3.18 -3.87
CA PRO A 357 -4.08 -3.52 -5.29
C PRO A 357 -4.98 -4.66 -5.77
N VAL A 358 -5.15 -5.70 -4.93
CA VAL A 358 -5.97 -6.89 -5.22
C VAL A 358 -6.87 -7.20 -4.03
N PRO A 359 -7.98 -6.45 -3.86
CA PRO A 359 -8.85 -6.61 -2.69
C PRO A 359 -9.55 -7.97 -2.63
N GLN A 360 -9.68 -8.68 -3.75
CA GLN A 360 -10.36 -9.99 -3.80
C GLN A 360 -9.69 -11.06 -2.93
N ASN A 361 -8.39 -10.93 -2.64
CA ASN A 361 -7.66 -11.88 -1.79
C ASN A 361 -7.92 -11.67 -0.28
N ILE A 362 -8.32 -10.46 0.10
CA ILE A 362 -8.52 -10.05 1.50
C ILE A 362 -10.01 -9.97 1.85
N ALA A 363 -10.86 -9.58 0.90
CA ALA A 363 -12.29 -9.33 1.12
C ALA A 363 -13.04 -10.50 1.81
N PRO A 364 -12.87 -11.78 1.44
CA PRO A 364 -13.53 -12.88 2.15
C PRO A 364 -13.05 -13.06 3.58
N LYS A 365 -11.75 -12.82 3.84
CA LYS A 365 -11.16 -12.93 5.18
C LYS A 365 -11.68 -11.82 6.10
N LEU A 366 -11.92 -10.65 5.54
CA LEU A 366 -12.48 -9.51 6.25
C LEU A 366 -13.87 -9.83 6.81
N VAL A 367 -14.74 -10.53 6.06
CA VAL A 367 -16.08 -10.95 6.54
C VAL A 367 -15.99 -11.79 7.82
N ILE A 368 -15.03 -12.72 7.88
CA ILE A 368 -14.81 -13.57 9.05
C ILE A 368 -14.39 -12.71 10.25
N GLY A 369 -13.48 -11.75 10.03
CA GLY A 369 -13.07 -10.78 11.06
C GLY A 369 -14.23 -9.95 11.57
N VAL A 370 -15.03 -9.36 10.68
CA VAL A 370 -16.21 -8.57 11.04
C VAL A 370 -17.23 -9.38 11.82
N PHE A 371 -17.51 -10.61 11.39
CA PHE A 371 -18.42 -11.50 12.10
C PHE A 371 -17.94 -11.80 13.53
N ALA A 372 -16.65 -12.12 13.70
CA ALA A 372 -16.06 -12.38 15.01
C ALA A 372 -16.10 -11.13 15.91
N GLY A 373 -15.75 -9.96 15.37
CA GLY A 373 -15.78 -8.68 16.09
C GLY A 373 -17.19 -8.25 16.49
N ALA A 374 -18.15 -8.33 15.55
CA ALA A 374 -19.57 -8.04 15.80
C ALA A 374 -20.13 -8.94 16.90
N SER A 375 -19.87 -10.24 16.81
CA SER A 375 -20.33 -11.23 17.80
C SER A 375 -19.73 -10.96 19.18
N ALA A 376 -18.43 -10.67 19.25
CA ALA A 376 -17.78 -10.29 20.51
C ALA A 376 -18.38 -8.98 21.09
N GLY A 377 -18.73 -8.02 20.22
CA GLY A 377 -19.40 -6.79 20.63
C GLY A 377 -20.79 -7.05 21.21
N VAL A 378 -21.59 -7.90 20.56
CA VAL A 378 -22.90 -8.35 21.07
C VAL A 378 -22.76 -9.04 22.43
N LEU A 379 -21.78 -9.94 22.57
CA LEU A 379 -21.49 -10.62 23.84
C LEU A 379 -21.12 -9.62 24.95
N TYR A 380 -20.30 -8.62 24.65
CA TYR A 380 -19.97 -7.56 25.60
C TYR A 380 -21.23 -6.75 26.00
N ARG A 381 -22.04 -6.32 25.03
CA ARG A 381 -23.21 -5.47 25.27
C ARG A 381 -24.32 -6.16 26.06
N LEU A 382 -24.49 -7.48 25.90
CA LEU A 382 -25.51 -8.25 26.62
C LEU A 382 -24.98 -8.86 27.92
N GLY A 383 -23.72 -9.27 27.95
CA GLY A 383 -23.14 -10.05 29.05
C GLY A 383 -22.31 -9.25 30.04
N VAL A 384 -21.75 -8.10 29.65
CA VAL A 384 -20.84 -7.31 30.49
C VAL A 384 -21.38 -5.92 30.75
N GLN A 385 -21.75 -5.18 29.69
CA GLN A 385 -22.21 -3.79 29.77
C GLN A 385 -23.36 -3.55 30.78
N PRO A 386 -24.37 -4.43 30.96
CA PRO A 386 -25.43 -4.22 31.94
C PRO A 386 -24.96 -4.24 33.40
N PHE A 387 -23.78 -4.81 33.66
CA PHE A 387 -23.18 -4.91 34.99
C PHE A 387 -22.10 -3.85 35.23
N VAL A 388 -21.84 -2.97 34.26
CA VAL A 388 -20.87 -1.88 34.40
C VAL A 388 -21.53 -0.75 35.18
N THR A 389 -21.06 -0.52 36.41
CA THR A 389 -21.62 0.49 37.33
C THR A 389 -20.74 1.72 37.51
N ASP A 390 -19.45 1.58 37.21
CA ASP A 390 -18.42 2.57 37.52
C ASP A 390 -17.25 2.46 36.55
N TRP A 391 -16.33 3.42 36.61
CA TRP A 391 -15.21 3.50 35.70
C TRP A 391 -14.27 2.28 35.79
N VAL A 392 -14.09 1.69 36.99
CA VAL A 392 -13.21 0.53 37.17
C VAL A 392 -13.82 -0.71 36.52
N THR A 393 -15.12 -0.96 36.74
CA THR A 393 -15.82 -2.10 36.10
C THR A 393 -15.89 -1.95 34.58
N LEU A 394 -16.01 -0.72 34.05
CA LEU A 394 -15.94 -0.46 32.61
C LEU A 394 -14.60 -0.89 32.00
N VAL A 395 -13.50 -0.40 32.60
CA VAL A 395 -12.15 -0.63 32.10
C VAL A 395 -11.72 -2.09 32.26
N LEU A 396 -12.06 -2.73 33.37
CA LEU A 396 -11.79 -4.15 33.60
C LEU A 396 -12.67 -5.06 32.75
N GLY A 397 -13.93 -4.70 32.50
CA GLY A 397 -14.85 -5.47 31.68
C GLY A 397 -14.40 -5.59 30.22
N LEU A 398 -13.67 -4.60 29.70
CA LEU A 398 -13.14 -4.61 28.33
C LEU A 398 -11.84 -5.42 28.20
N LEU A 399 -11.04 -5.51 29.28
CA LEU A 399 -9.72 -6.14 29.29
C LEU A 399 -9.69 -7.57 28.72
N PRO A 400 -10.59 -8.52 29.05
CA PRO A 400 -10.53 -9.87 28.50
C PRO A 400 -10.70 -9.90 26.98
N PHE A 401 -11.57 -9.05 26.42
CA PHE A 401 -11.78 -8.96 24.97
C PHE A 401 -10.55 -8.39 24.27
N VAL A 402 -9.96 -7.32 24.84
CA VAL A 402 -8.71 -6.72 24.32
C VAL A 402 -7.55 -7.71 24.39
N ALA A 403 -7.43 -8.49 25.47
CA ALA A 403 -6.38 -9.50 25.62
C ALA A 403 -6.50 -10.60 24.56
N VAL A 404 -7.70 -11.16 24.37
CA VAL A 404 -7.96 -12.17 23.32
C VAL A 404 -7.69 -11.59 21.93
N GLY A 405 -8.16 -10.37 21.67
CA GLY A 405 -7.89 -9.64 20.44
C GLY A 405 -6.40 -9.42 20.17
N ALA A 406 -5.61 -9.14 21.21
CA ALA A 406 -4.16 -8.96 21.10
C ALA A 406 -3.42 -10.26 20.80
N ILE A 407 -3.80 -11.36 21.46
CA ILE A 407 -3.26 -12.69 21.19
C ILE A 407 -3.54 -13.09 19.74
N ALA A 408 -4.79 -12.91 19.29
CA ALA A 408 -5.18 -13.21 17.91
C ALA A 408 -4.44 -12.33 16.89
N ARG A 409 -4.20 -11.06 17.21
CA ARG A 409 -3.49 -10.12 16.32
C ARG A 409 -1.98 -10.37 16.26
N ALA A 410 -1.39 -10.86 17.33
CA ALA A 410 0.03 -11.21 17.40
C ALA A 410 0.36 -12.54 16.71
N ASN A 411 -0.59 -13.48 16.67
CA ASN A 411 -0.42 -14.77 16.01
C ASN A 411 -0.47 -14.62 14.47
N PRO A 412 0.60 -14.99 13.72
CA PRO A 412 0.66 -14.84 12.27
C PRO A 412 -0.49 -15.50 11.50
N ARG A 413 -1.05 -16.61 12.01
CA ARG A 413 -2.14 -17.34 11.35
C ARG A 413 -3.47 -16.59 11.42
N THR A 414 -3.69 -15.84 12.50
CA THR A 414 -4.96 -15.17 12.78
C THR A 414 -4.90 -13.65 12.57
N ALA A 415 -3.70 -13.09 12.42
CA ALA A 415 -3.45 -11.65 12.38
C ALA A 415 -4.30 -10.88 11.35
N THR A 416 -4.52 -11.45 10.15
CA THR A 416 -5.34 -10.82 9.11
C THR A 416 -6.80 -10.68 9.52
N TYR A 417 -7.37 -11.70 10.18
CA TYR A 417 -8.76 -11.68 10.64
C TYR A 417 -8.92 -10.82 11.90
N ALA A 418 -7.92 -10.89 12.80
CA ALA A 418 -7.94 -10.23 14.09
C ALA A 418 -7.90 -8.69 13.98
N LEU A 419 -7.32 -8.14 12.91
CA LEU A 419 -7.31 -6.70 12.68
C LEU A 419 -8.73 -6.16 12.57
N ASP A 420 -9.52 -6.71 11.66
CA ASP A 420 -10.91 -6.28 11.45
C ASP A 420 -11.81 -6.70 12.62
N ALA A 421 -11.57 -7.87 13.22
CA ALA A 421 -12.30 -8.29 14.43
C ALA A 421 -12.14 -7.30 15.58
N ASN A 422 -10.91 -6.81 15.84
CA ASN A 422 -10.67 -5.83 16.90
C ASN A 422 -11.29 -4.45 16.57
N MET A 423 -11.28 -4.03 15.30
CA MET A 423 -11.95 -2.78 14.87
C MET A 423 -13.46 -2.87 15.06
N CYS A 424 -14.07 -3.93 14.53
CA CYS A 424 -15.50 -4.18 14.61
C CYS A 424 -15.96 -4.42 16.05
N PHE A 425 -15.16 -5.10 16.87
CA PHE A 425 -15.44 -5.23 18.30
C PHE A 425 -15.55 -3.85 18.96
N MET A 426 -14.60 -2.95 18.73
CA MET A 426 -14.64 -1.61 19.33
C MET A 426 -15.85 -0.80 18.85
N LEU A 427 -16.21 -0.89 17.57
CA LEU A 427 -17.43 -0.23 17.05
C LEU A 427 -18.73 -0.85 17.59
N ALA A 428 -18.79 -2.18 17.66
CA ALA A 428 -20.00 -2.91 18.04
C ALA A 428 -20.21 -2.96 19.56
N SER A 429 -19.15 -2.90 20.36
CA SER A 429 -19.24 -2.96 21.82
C SER A 429 -19.78 -1.66 22.42
N GLN A 430 -19.47 -0.51 21.80
CA GLN A 430 -19.83 0.83 22.30
C GLN A 430 -19.51 0.96 23.79
N ALA A 431 -18.32 0.50 24.18
CA ALA A 431 -17.90 0.47 25.58
C ALA A 431 -17.98 1.89 26.18
N GLY A 432 -18.81 2.04 27.22
CA GLY A 432 -19.12 3.32 27.86
C GLY A 432 -20.53 3.84 27.58
N ALA A 433 -21.22 3.34 26.56
CA ALA A 433 -22.61 3.70 26.29
C ALA A 433 -23.59 3.06 27.29
N ALA A 434 -24.83 3.57 27.33
CA ALA A 434 -25.90 2.96 28.10
C ALA A 434 -26.26 1.56 27.58
N ALA A 435 -26.70 0.68 28.47
CA ALA A 435 -27.21 -0.64 28.10
C ALA A 435 -28.43 -0.50 27.16
N ALA A 436 -28.45 -1.30 26.10
CA ALA A 436 -29.50 -1.25 25.08
C ALA A 436 -30.33 -2.54 25.04
N PRO A 437 -31.60 -2.46 24.60
CA PRO A 437 -32.46 -3.64 24.45
C PRO A 437 -31.89 -4.67 23.45
N LEU A 438 -32.21 -5.95 23.68
CA LEU A 438 -31.75 -7.07 22.86
C LEU A 438 -31.94 -6.87 21.33
N PRO A 439 -33.11 -6.41 20.83
CA PRO A 439 -33.30 -6.23 19.38
C PRO A 439 -32.38 -5.18 18.76
N VAL A 440 -32.06 -4.12 19.52
CA VAL A 440 -31.15 -3.06 19.07
C VAL A 440 -29.73 -3.61 19.00
N VAL A 441 -29.28 -4.34 20.02
CA VAL A 441 -27.93 -4.92 20.06
C VAL A 441 -27.73 -5.93 18.92
N LEU A 442 -28.67 -6.85 18.73
CA LEU A 442 -28.61 -7.84 17.65
C LEU A 442 -28.73 -7.19 16.27
N GLY A 443 -29.64 -6.21 16.13
CA GLY A 443 -29.82 -5.44 14.89
C GLY A 443 -28.56 -4.68 14.48
N SER A 444 -27.90 -4.00 15.43
CA SER A 444 -26.62 -3.32 15.22
C SER A 444 -25.52 -4.27 14.74
N GLY A 445 -25.38 -5.45 15.36
CA GLY A 445 -24.41 -6.46 14.95
C GLY A 445 -24.69 -7.00 13.55
N ALA A 446 -25.95 -7.33 13.26
CA ALA A 446 -26.38 -7.84 11.95
C ALA A 446 -26.19 -6.80 10.84
N ALA A 447 -26.50 -5.53 11.12
CA ALA A 447 -26.32 -4.41 10.19
C ALA A 447 -24.86 -4.19 9.80
N MET A 448 -23.96 -4.23 10.78
CA MET A 448 -22.52 -4.13 10.52
C MET A 448 -22.04 -5.27 9.60
N ILE A 449 -22.44 -6.51 9.89
CA ILE A 449 -22.11 -7.68 9.05
C ILE A 449 -22.72 -7.54 7.65
N GLY A 450 -23.98 -7.14 7.55
CA GLY A 450 -24.71 -6.98 6.28
C GLY A 450 -24.07 -5.94 5.36
N GLY A 451 -23.74 -4.76 5.91
CA GLY A 451 -23.04 -3.70 5.17
C GLY A 451 -21.69 -4.16 4.63
N THR A 452 -20.92 -4.91 5.43
CA THR A 452 -19.66 -5.52 5.00
C THR A 452 -19.84 -6.55 3.89
N ILE A 453 -20.80 -7.46 4.02
CA ILE A 453 -21.08 -8.48 2.99
C ILE A 453 -21.44 -7.80 1.67
N ALA A 454 -22.27 -6.76 1.69
CA ALA A 454 -22.63 -6.01 0.49
C ALA A 454 -21.41 -5.44 -0.24
N VAL A 455 -20.49 -4.78 0.48
CA VAL A 455 -19.23 -4.26 -0.10
C VAL A 455 -18.37 -5.39 -0.67
N VAL A 456 -18.23 -6.49 0.07
CA VAL A 456 -17.41 -7.64 -0.34
C VAL A 456 -17.97 -8.28 -1.61
N LEU A 457 -19.28 -8.46 -1.72
CA LEU A 457 -19.93 -8.98 -2.93
C LEU A 457 -19.68 -8.07 -4.15
N CYS A 458 -19.82 -6.75 -3.99
CA CYS A 458 -19.49 -5.79 -5.04
C CYS A 458 -18.04 -5.91 -5.51
N ILE A 459 -17.09 -6.07 -4.58
CA ILE A 459 -15.66 -6.21 -4.90
C ILE A 459 -15.34 -7.55 -5.56
N MET A 460 -16.01 -8.63 -5.13
CA MET A 460 -15.86 -9.96 -5.71
C MET A 460 -16.42 -10.03 -7.14
N ALA A 461 -17.43 -9.22 -7.45
CA ALA A 461 -17.97 -9.08 -8.80
C ALA A 461 -17.05 -8.30 -9.76
N LEU A 462 -16.07 -7.53 -9.24
CA LEU A 462 -15.13 -6.81 -10.09
C LEU A 462 -14.10 -7.74 -10.74
N PRO A 463 -13.76 -7.51 -12.03
CA PRO A 463 -12.81 -8.35 -12.74
C PRO A 463 -11.45 -8.37 -12.04
N ARG A 464 -10.87 -9.57 -11.91
CA ARG A 464 -9.53 -9.74 -11.35
C ARG A 464 -8.48 -9.28 -12.37
N PRO A 465 -7.40 -8.60 -11.93
CA PRO A 465 -6.23 -8.46 -12.79
C PRO A 465 -5.72 -9.87 -13.14
N GLY A 466 -5.51 -10.13 -14.43
CA GLY A 466 -5.09 -11.43 -14.99
C GLY A 466 -4.50 -11.22 -16.38
N ARG A 467 -4.38 -12.28 -17.21
CA ARG A 467 -3.76 -12.28 -18.55
C ARG A 467 -4.04 -11.06 -19.44
N GLY A 468 -5.25 -10.48 -19.38
CA GLY A 468 -5.58 -9.26 -20.12
C GLY A 468 -4.73 -8.04 -19.76
N LEU A 469 -3.95 -8.07 -18.67
CA LEU A 469 -2.98 -7.04 -18.31
C LEU A 469 -1.72 -7.08 -19.18
N ILE A 470 -1.33 -8.26 -19.66
CA ILE A 470 -0.21 -8.44 -20.62
C ILE A 470 -0.57 -7.70 -21.90
N THR A 471 -1.70 -8.05 -22.52
CA THR A 471 -2.20 -7.40 -23.74
C THR A 471 -2.37 -5.90 -23.56
N LYS A 472 -2.95 -5.45 -22.44
CA LYS A 472 -3.09 -4.00 -22.16
C LYS A 472 -1.74 -3.27 -22.01
N THR A 473 -0.72 -3.94 -21.48
CA THR A 473 0.62 -3.35 -21.31
C THR A 473 1.35 -3.30 -22.64
N GLU A 474 1.19 -4.36 -23.45
CA GLU A 474 1.68 -4.44 -24.82
C GLU A 474 1.05 -3.34 -25.70
N ASP A 475 -0.28 -3.21 -25.71
CA ASP A 475 -1.00 -2.13 -26.43
C ASP A 475 -0.56 -0.73 -25.99
N ARG A 476 -0.14 -0.56 -24.73
CA ARG A 476 0.39 0.71 -24.23
C ARG A 476 1.80 0.95 -24.74
N LEU A 477 2.68 -0.05 -24.72
CA LEU A 477 4.04 0.06 -25.24
C LEU A 477 4.03 0.31 -26.75
N ILE A 478 3.18 -0.38 -27.51
CA ILE A 478 3.02 -0.16 -28.96
C ILE A 478 2.56 1.28 -29.24
N ARG A 479 1.60 1.80 -28.45
CA ARG A 479 1.18 3.21 -28.58
C ARG A 479 2.31 4.18 -28.25
N ASP A 480 3.12 3.90 -27.23
CA ASP A 480 4.28 4.73 -26.91
C ASP A 480 5.32 4.71 -28.04
N LEU A 481 5.58 3.55 -28.66
CA LEU A 481 6.46 3.41 -29.82
C LEU A 481 5.95 4.22 -31.03
N ASN A 482 4.65 4.12 -31.33
CA ASN A 482 4.03 4.91 -32.40
C ASN A 482 4.16 6.41 -32.11
N ALA A 483 3.93 6.84 -30.86
CA ALA A 483 4.09 8.23 -30.46
C ALA A 483 5.56 8.70 -30.54
N LEU A 484 6.53 7.83 -30.23
CA LEU A 484 7.96 8.11 -30.41
C LEU A 484 8.31 8.29 -31.88
N SER A 485 7.84 7.42 -32.77
CA SER A 485 8.11 7.53 -34.21
C SER A 485 7.49 8.77 -34.86
N ALA A 486 6.38 9.27 -34.31
CA ALA A 486 5.69 10.45 -34.83
C ALA A 486 6.33 11.77 -34.38
N ARG A 487 7.18 11.75 -33.35
CA ARG A 487 7.86 12.95 -32.85
C ARG A 487 8.97 13.37 -33.80
N ARG A 488 9.05 14.68 -34.07
CA ARG A 488 10.15 15.28 -34.84
C ARG A 488 11.36 15.64 -33.97
N GLU A 489 11.14 15.86 -32.68
CA GLU A 489 12.20 16.22 -31.73
C GLU A 489 12.92 15.00 -31.18
N ALA A 490 14.24 15.12 -31.00
CA ALA A 490 15.05 14.11 -30.36
C ALA A 490 14.56 13.88 -28.91
N VAL A 491 14.14 12.66 -28.61
CA VAL A 491 13.78 12.26 -27.25
C VAL A 491 15.00 11.64 -26.58
N ASP A 492 15.30 12.09 -25.37
CA ASP A 492 16.36 11.51 -24.54
C ASP A 492 16.13 9.98 -24.35
N PRO A 493 17.09 9.12 -24.75
CA PRO A 493 17.01 7.67 -24.54
C PRO A 493 16.76 7.25 -23.08
N HIS A 494 17.14 8.10 -22.12
CA HIS A 494 16.87 7.86 -20.71
C HIS A 494 15.39 8.03 -20.34
N ARG A 495 14.66 8.92 -21.02
CA ARG A 495 13.21 9.04 -20.82
C ARG A 495 12.49 7.79 -21.30
N TRP A 496 12.96 7.19 -22.40
CA TRP A 496 12.43 5.93 -22.88
C TRP A 496 12.66 4.80 -21.87
N SER A 497 13.89 4.64 -21.38
CA SER A 497 14.24 3.63 -20.38
C SER A 497 13.42 3.74 -19.09
N ALA A 498 13.23 4.96 -18.59
CA ALA A 498 12.42 5.21 -17.41
C ALA A 498 10.93 4.84 -17.60
N LEU A 499 10.39 5.04 -18.80
CA LEU A 499 9.00 4.75 -19.15
C LEU A 499 8.74 3.24 -19.27
N TRP A 500 9.45 2.55 -20.16
CA TRP A 500 9.21 1.12 -20.38
C TRP A 500 9.62 0.30 -19.15
N GLY A 501 10.71 0.68 -18.46
CA GLY A 501 11.15 0.01 -17.25
C GLY A 501 10.10 0.03 -16.15
N ARG A 502 9.43 1.18 -15.95
CA ARG A 502 8.32 1.27 -14.98
C ARG A 502 7.13 0.40 -15.37
N ARG A 503 6.79 0.33 -16.67
CA ARG A 503 5.68 -0.51 -17.15
C ARG A 503 5.96 -1.99 -16.91
N ILE A 504 7.17 -2.46 -17.24
CA ILE A 504 7.59 -3.84 -17.02
C ILE A 504 7.56 -4.19 -15.53
N LEU A 505 8.12 -3.32 -14.67
CA LEU A 505 8.13 -3.55 -13.24
C LEU A 505 6.71 -3.58 -12.63
N THR A 506 5.82 -2.71 -13.12
CA THR A 506 4.40 -2.69 -12.70
C THR A 506 3.67 -3.96 -13.15
N LEU A 507 3.93 -4.43 -14.37
CA LEU A 507 3.37 -5.66 -14.90
C LEU A 507 3.87 -6.87 -14.09
N ALA A 508 5.17 -6.94 -13.81
CA ALA A 508 5.76 -8.02 -13.02
C ALA A 508 5.11 -8.13 -11.63
N THR A 509 4.93 -7.02 -10.91
CA THR A 509 4.21 -7.01 -9.61
C THR A 509 2.78 -7.55 -9.73
N ALA A 510 2.08 -7.21 -10.82
CA ALA A 510 0.70 -7.63 -11.02
C ALA A 510 0.59 -9.12 -11.41
N LEU A 511 1.53 -9.62 -12.22
CA LEU A 511 1.58 -11.02 -12.65
C LEU A 511 2.02 -11.94 -11.52
N ASP A 512 2.97 -11.52 -10.69
CA ASP A 512 3.37 -12.25 -9.48
C ASP A 512 2.16 -12.51 -8.55
N THR A 513 1.31 -11.49 -8.39
CA THR A 513 0.06 -11.63 -7.61
C THR A 513 -0.93 -12.61 -8.24
N ALA A 514 -0.86 -12.82 -9.55
CA ALA A 514 -1.67 -13.78 -10.30
C ALA A 514 -1.02 -15.18 -10.43
N GLY A 515 0.23 -15.35 -9.96
CA GLY A 515 1.00 -16.57 -10.15
C GLY A 515 1.47 -16.79 -11.60
N GLU A 516 1.56 -15.72 -12.40
CA GLU A 516 2.00 -15.76 -13.79
C GLU A 516 3.40 -15.15 -13.95
N GLY A 517 4.18 -15.64 -14.92
CA GLY A 517 5.52 -15.13 -15.22
C GLY A 517 5.49 -13.95 -16.20
N LEU A 518 6.46 -13.03 -16.09
CA LEU A 518 6.64 -11.94 -17.03
C LEU A 518 7.17 -12.47 -18.37
N PRO A 519 6.48 -12.23 -19.50
CA PRO A 519 6.99 -12.62 -20.82
C PRO A 519 8.25 -11.83 -21.22
N ARG A 520 9.27 -12.50 -21.76
CA ARG A 520 10.51 -11.84 -22.22
C ARG A 520 10.30 -10.90 -23.42
N GLN A 521 9.26 -11.12 -24.23
CA GLN A 521 8.97 -10.32 -25.44
C GLN A 521 8.89 -8.80 -25.20
N PHE A 522 8.59 -8.37 -23.97
CA PHE A 522 8.58 -6.95 -23.60
C PHE A 522 9.95 -6.26 -23.74
N PHE A 523 11.06 -6.99 -23.60
CA PHE A 523 12.40 -6.45 -23.82
C PHE A 523 12.69 -6.21 -25.31
N GLY A 524 12.17 -7.07 -26.20
CA GLY A 524 12.23 -6.84 -27.64
C GLY A 524 11.46 -5.57 -28.07
N LEU A 525 10.25 -5.38 -27.53
CA LEU A 525 9.48 -4.14 -27.74
C LEU A 525 10.21 -2.90 -27.20
N ALA A 526 10.89 -3.00 -26.06
CA ALA A 526 11.71 -1.92 -25.52
C ALA A 526 12.89 -1.58 -26.46
N GLY A 527 13.54 -2.61 -27.03
CA GLY A 527 14.64 -2.48 -28.00
C GLY A 527 14.25 -1.73 -29.27
N GLN A 528 13.04 -1.96 -29.79
CA GLN A 528 12.53 -1.23 -30.97
C GLN A 528 12.51 0.29 -30.75
N GLY A 529 12.22 0.75 -29.52
CA GLY A 529 12.25 2.17 -29.20
C GLY A 529 13.65 2.78 -29.33
N TYR A 530 14.70 2.06 -28.95
CA TYR A 530 16.08 2.52 -29.15
C TYR A 530 16.48 2.59 -30.62
N GLN A 531 15.97 1.68 -31.45
CA GLN A 531 16.18 1.73 -32.91
C GLN A 531 15.53 2.99 -33.53
N ILE A 532 14.33 3.36 -33.08
CA ILE A 532 13.65 4.59 -33.51
C ILE A 532 14.46 5.83 -33.10
N LEU A 533 14.92 5.89 -31.84
CA LEU A 533 15.71 7.01 -31.33
C LEU A 533 17.04 7.18 -32.08
N GLY A 534 17.71 6.08 -32.41
CA GLY A 534 18.97 6.10 -33.17
C GLY A 534 18.81 6.56 -34.63
N ARG A 535 17.60 6.50 -35.20
CA ARG A 535 17.32 7.09 -36.53
C ARG A 535 17.20 8.60 -36.45
N HIS A 536 16.51 9.12 -35.43
CA HIS A 536 16.34 10.57 -35.24
C HIS A 536 17.67 11.31 -34.99
N SER A 537 18.63 10.69 -34.29
CA SER A 537 19.94 11.30 -34.04
C SER A 537 20.85 11.38 -35.28
N LYS A 538 20.52 10.66 -36.36
CA LYS A 538 21.26 10.69 -37.63
C LYS A 538 20.67 11.66 -38.66
N THR A 539 19.45 12.15 -38.42
CA THR A 539 18.67 12.98 -39.37
C THR A 539 18.47 14.43 -38.95
N GLY A 540 18.90 14.80 -37.75
CA GLY A 540 18.95 16.19 -37.26
C GLY A 540 20.40 16.58 -36.98
#